data_AF-A0ABD5NNI1-F1
#
_entry.id   AF-A0ABD5NNI1-F1
#
_cell.length_a   1.000
_cell.length_b   1.000
_cell.length_c   1.000
_cell.angle_alpha   90.00
_cell.angle_beta   90.00
_cell.angle_gamma   90.00
#
_symmetry.space_group_name_H-M   'P 1'
#
loop_
_entity.id
_entity.type
_entity.pdbx_description
1 polymer ?
#
loop_
_entity_poly.entity_id
_entity_poly.type
_entity_poly.pdbx_seq_one_letter_code
_entity_poly.pdbx_strand_id
1 'polypeptide(L)'
;MASDGRDDDTLTISVPPDVDDWLDEEAIRTGTSRADVCRRLLEAAREIAAEDGARAVADAEELDSLRAQLDAQREEFIDHVEDVRERVIEVKREVDERAPAAHAHDDYAPLERVDALSNEIDSLEANVTALVSAHDDLSDRVDDRYEAHESILADVSGDVDRLSDRSTVLAGAVLELRDDRETLLERERDRAAVDELRATANRLDVRRAACDECGSSVDLALLARPRCPHCGASFADVEGSSSFFGSDTLVTGDPPPLPGRTGTDGPDREQLEAAANDDSAIGGDDR
;
A
#
# COMPACT_ATOMS: atom_id res chain seq x y z
N MET A 1 -83.40 -54.01 66.48
CA MET A 1 -82.50 -54.45 67.56
C MET A 1 -82.63 -55.96 67.66
N ALA A 2 -81.82 -56.67 66.88
CA ALA A 2 -81.78 -58.12 66.84
C ALA A 2 -80.30 -58.53 66.92
N SER A 3 -79.97 -59.26 67.98
CA SER A 3 -78.73 -59.98 68.18
C SER A 3 -78.71 -61.15 67.20
N ASP A 4 -77.86 -61.11 66.18
CA ASP A 4 -77.52 -62.28 65.39
C ASP A 4 -76.14 -62.75 65.85
N GLY A 5 -76.14 -63.59 66.89
CA GLY A 5 -74.96 -64.32 67.31
C GLY A 5 -74.68 -65.35 66.23
N ARG A 6 -73.67 -65.09 65.39
CA ARG A 6 -73.08 -66.17 64.61
C ARG A 6 -72.36 -67.07 65.62
N ASP A 7 -72.98 -68.21 65.90
CA ASP A 7 -72.28 -69.36 66.46
C ASP A 7 -71.11 -69.64 65.51
N ASP A 8 -69.90 -69.34 65.97
CA ASP A 8 -68.66 -69.65 65.26
C ASP A 8 -68.46 -71.15 65.41
N ASP A 9 -69.03 -71.92 64.47
CA ASP A 9 -68.95 -73.38 64.43
C ASP A 9 -67.48 -73.79 64.32
N THR A 10 -66.85 -73.96 65.49
CA THR A 10 -65.44 -74.32 65.60
C THR A 10 -65.32 -75.82 65.33
N LEU A 11 -64.90 -76.15 64.11
CA LEU A 11 -64.62 -77.52 63.68
C LEU A 11 -63.19 -77.90 64.04
N THR A 12 -63.04 -78.82 65.00
CA THR A 12 -61.74 -79.43 65.32
C THR A 12 -61.52 -80.65 64.44
N ILE A 13 -60.53 -80.57 63.54
CA ILE A 13 -60.07 -81.70 62.72
C ILE A 13 -58.74 -82.18 63.27
N SER A 14 -58.58 -83.50 63.40
CA SER A 14 -57.28 -84.11 63.67
C SER A 14 -56.51 -84.26 62.37
N VAL A 15 -55.35 -83.62 62.30
CA VAL A 15 -54.44 -83.64 61.15
C VAL A 15 -53.22 -84.48 61.52
N PRO A 16 -52.59 -85.21 60.57
CA PRO A 16 -51.31 -85.88 60.83
C PRO A 16 -50.25 -84.93 61.41
N PRO A 17 -49.41 -85.40 62.34
CA PRO A 17 -48.44 -84.55 63.06
C PRO A 17 -47.48 -83.80 62.12
N ASP A 18 -47.06 -84.41 61.01
CA ASP A 18 -46.17 -83.74 60.05
C ASP A 18 -46.81 -82.52 59.37
N VAL A 19 -48.13 -82.55 59.17
CA VAL A 19 -48.88 -81.42 58.59
C VAL A 19 -49.24 -80.42 59.69
N ASP A 20 -49.42 -80.88 60.93
CA ASP A 20 -49.60 -80.02 62.11
C ASP A 20 -48.38 -79.11 62.32
N ASP A 21 -47.20 -79.73 62.34
CA ASP A 21 -45.91 -79.03 62.47
C ASP A 21 -45.67 -78.09 61.28
N TRP A 22 -45.98 -78.54 60.06
CA TRP A 22 -45.85 -77.70 58.86
C TRP A 22 -46.77 -76.47 58.90
N LEU A 23 -48.02 -76.60 59.40
CA LEU A 23 -48.93 -75.47 59.51
C LEU A 23 -48.44 -74.41 60.50
N ASP A 24 -47.80 -74.84 61.59
CA ASP A 24 -47.19 -73.93 62.57
C ASP A 24 -45.96 -73.23 61.96
N GLU A 25 -45.11 -73.96 61.25
CA GLU A 25 -43.93 -73.40 60.60
C GLU A 25 -44.29 -72.43 59.47
N GLU A 26 -45.30 -72.77 58.69
CA GLU A 26 -45.82 -71.93 57.61
C GLU A 26 -46.45 -70.65 58.16
N ALA A 27 -47.22 -70.73 59.26
CA ALA A 27 -47.79 -69.57 59.94
C ALA A 27 -46.71 -68.60 60.44
N ILE A 28 -45.61 -69.12 60.99
CA ILE A 28 -44.44 -68.32 61.39
C ILE A 28 -43.79 -67.69 60.15
N ARG A 29 -43.58 -68.47 59.08
CA ARG A 29 -42.93 -68.02 57.85
C ARG A 29 -43.68 -66.88 57.16
N THR A 30 -45.01 -66.93 57.14
CA THR A 30 -45.86 -65.91 56.50
C THR A 30 -46.31 -64.80 57.46
N GLY A 31 -46.03 -64.94 58.77
CA GLY A 31 -46.42 -63.97 59.80
C GLY A 31 -47.93 -63.87 60.02
N THR A 32 -48.67 -64.95 59.77
CA THR A 32 -50.14 -65.02 59.87
C THR A 32 -50.58 -66.03 60.93
N SER A 33 -51.84 -66.00 61.37
CA SER A 33 -52.31 -67.02 62.31
C SER A 33 -52.46 -68.37 61.61
N ARG A 34 -52.32 -69.46 62.37
CA ARG A 34 -52.54 -70.83 61.86
C ARG A 34 -53.91 -70.99 61.20
N ALA A 35 -54.94 -70.34 61.76
CA ALA A 35 -56.28 -70.34 61.18
C ALA A 35 -56.34 -69.62 59.82
N ASP A 36 -55.54 -68.57 59.60
CA ASP A 36 -55.47 -67.86 58.32
C ASP A 36 -54.73 -68.66 57.25
N VAL A 37 -53.68 -69.40 57.65
CA VAL A 37 -53.00 -70.35 56.76
C VAL A 37 -53.98 -71.44 56.33
N CYS A 38 -54.71 -72.05 57.28
CA CYS A 38 -55.77 -73.02 56.97
C CYS A 38 -56.86 -72.42 56.07
N ARG A 39 -57.30 -71.18 56.33
CA ARG A 39 -58.30 -70.51 55.50
C ARG A 39 -57.80 -70.29 54.07
N ARG A 40 -56.57 -69.80 53.90
CA ARG A 40 -55.93 -69.65 52.59
C ARG A 40 -55.77 -70.98 51.87
N LEU A 41 -55.39 -72.04 52.58
CA LEU A 41 -55.27 -73.37 51.99
C LEU A 41 -56.62 -73.93 51.58
N LEU A 42 -57.68 -73.69 52.35
CA LEU A 42 -59.04 -74.08 52.00
C LEU A 42 -59.61 -73.22 50.85
N GLU A 43 -59.30 -71.93 50.81
CA GLU A 43 -59.64 -71.05 49.69
C GLU A 43 -58.91 -71.49 48.42
N ALA A 44 -57.61 -71.74 48.49
CA ALA A 44 -56.82 -72.27 47.39
C ALA A 44 -57.29 -73.67 46.98
N ALA A 45 -57.58 -74.56 47.93
CA ALA A 45 -58.11 -75.90 47.63
C ALA A 45 -59.51 -75.83 47.04
N ARG A 46 -60.32 -74.85 47.43
CA ARG A 46 -61.65 -74.60 46.85
C ARG A 46 -61.54 -73.96 45.47
N GLU A 47 -60.56 -73.10 45.24
CA GLU A 47 -60.25 -72.52 43.92
C GLU A 47 -59.77 -73.64 42.99
N ILE A 48 -58.83 -74.47 43.44
CA ILE A 48 -58.35 -75.67 42.73
C ILE A 48 -59.49 -76.68 42.48
N ALA A 49 -60.41 -76.87 43.42
CA ALA A 49 -61.55 -77.78 43.25
C ALA A 49 -62.70 -77.17 42.46
N ALA A 50 -62.85 -75.84 42.44
CA ALA A 50 -63.76 -75.12 41.55
C ALA A 50 -63.20 -75.07 40.12
N GLU A 51 -61.88 -75.14 39.99
CA GLU A 51 -61.10 -75.36 38.77
C GLU A 51 -60.91 -76.85 38.44
N ASP A 52 -61.93 -77.68 38.64
CA ASP A 52 -62.10 -78.95 37.91
C ASP A 52 -62.42 -78.70 36.40
N GLY A 53 -61.87 -77.61 35.88
CA GLY A 53 -61.62 -77.25 34.49
C GLY A 53 -60.12 -77.03 34.30
N ALA A 54 -59.34 -78.09 34.50
CA ALA A 54 -58.02 -78.35 33.92
C ALA A 54 -57.06 -77.14 33.65
N ARG A 55 -55.99 -77.06 34.45
CA ARG A 55 -54.66 -76.53 34.08
C ARG A 55 -54.60 -75.09 33.53
N ALA A 56 -54.26 -74.14 34.40
CA ALA A 56 -53.38 -73.02 34.05
C ALA A 56 -51.93 -73.29 34.51
N VAL A 57 -51.52 -74.57 34.51
CA VAL A 57 -50.13 -74.92 34.25
C VAL A 57 -49.98 -74.67 32.77
N ALA A 58 -49.14 -73.71 32.34
CA ALA A 58 -48.85 -73.47 30.92
C ALA A 58 -48.92 -74.81 30.20
N ASP A 59 -49.83 -74.93 29.23
CA ASP A 59 -50.13 -76.21 28.59
C ASP A 59 -48.79 -76.85 28.26
N ALA A 60 -48.62 -78.14 28.54
CA ALA A 60 -47.34 -78.81 28.30
C ALA A 60 -46.87 -78.56 26.86
N GLU A 61 -47.82 -78.39 25.95
CA GLU A 61 -47.66 -77.97 24.56
C GLU A 61 -47.08 -76.55 24.38
N GLU A 62 -47.44 -75.56 25.19
CA GLU A 62 -46.88 -74.20 25.15
C GLU A 62 -45.43 -74.18 25.68
N LEU A 63 -45.14 -74.89 26.77
CA LEU A 63 -43.78 -75.03 27.28
C LEU A 63 -42.88 -75.80 26.31
N ASP A 64 -43.40 -76.84 25.66
CA ASP A 64 -42.66 -77.58 24.63
C ASP A 64 -42.46 -76.74 23.37
N SER A 65 -43.42 -75.88 23.00
CA SER A 65 -43.26 -74.90 21.91
C SER A 65 -42.19 -73.85 22.22
N LEU A 66 -42.16 -73.28 23.43
CA LEU A 66 -41.12 -72.34 23.85
C LEU A 66 -39.73 -72.99 23.93
N ARG A 67 -39.65 -74.24 24.39
CA ARG A 67 -38.40 -75.01 24.36
C ARG A 67 -37.93 -75.22 22.93
N ALA A 68 -38.83 -75.64 22.04
CA ALA A 68 -38.52 -75.80 20.62
C ALA A 68 -38.07 -74.48 19.96
N GLN A 69 -38.69 -73.34 20.31
CA GLN A 69 -38.27 -72.02 19.85
C GLN A 69 -36.90 -71.62 20.39
N LEU A 70 -36.63 -71.87 21.68
CA LEU A 70 -35.34 -71.58 22.30
C LEU A 70 -34.24 -72.44 21.69
N ASP A 71 -34.51 -73.72 21.46
CA ASP A 71 -33.57 -74.63 20.81
C ASP A 71 -33.30 -74.18 19.36
N ALA A 72 -34.34 -73.78 18.61
CA ALA A 72 -34.18 -73.23 17.27
C ALA A 72 -33.38 -71.91 17.26
N GLN A 73 -33.65 -70.99 18.18
CA GLN A 73 -32.89 -69.74 18.31
C GLN A 73 -31.44 -69.99 18.73
N ARG A 74 -31.22 -71.01 19.57
CA ARG A 74 -29.87 -71.40 19.98
C ARG A 74 -29.09 -72.00 18.82
N GLU A 75 -29.73 -72.83 18.01
CA GLU A 75 -29.15 -73.36 16.78
C GLU A 75 -28.81 -72.24 15.80
N GLU A 76 -29.75 -71.32 15.55
CA GLU A 76 -29.52 -70.13 14.71
C GLU A 76 -28.37 -69.25 15.24
N PHE A 77 -28.30 -69.03 16.55
CA PHE A 77 -27.22 -68.25 17.15
C PHE A 77 -25.86 -68.94 16.99
N ILE A 78 -25.80 -70.26 17.15
CA ILE A 78 -24.58 -71.03 16.91
C ILE A 78 -24.17 -70.86 15.45
N ASP A 79 -25.09 -71.02 14.50
CA ASP A 79 -24.82 -70.85 13.07
C ASP A 79 -24.26 -69.45 12.74
N HIS A 80 -24.86 -68.38 13.28
CA HIS A 80 -24.37 -67.02 13.09
C HIS A 80 -22.97 -66.80 13.68
N VAL A 81 -22.67 -67.38 14.84
CA VAL A 81 -21.33 -67.32 15.44
C VAL A 81 -20.32 -68.06 14.56
N GLU A 82 -20.72 -69.18 13.97
CA GLU A 82 -19.87 -69.93 13.04
C GLU A 82 -19.62 -69.16 11.74
N ASP A 83 -20.62 -68.49 11.17
CA ASP A 83 -20.49 -67.63 9.99
C ASP A 83 -19.57 -66.43 10.25
N VAL A 84 -19.76 -65.72 11.37
CA VAL A 84 -18.86 -64.61 11.77
C VAL A 84 -17.43 -65.12 11.96
N ARG A 85 -17.26 -66.28 12.59
CA ARG A 85 -15.94 -66.89 12.78
C ARG A 85 -15.29 -67.19 11.43
N GLU A 86 -16.04 -67.77 10.49
CA GLU A 86 -15.54 -68.04 9.14
C GLU A 86 -15.15 -66.74 8.43
N ARG A 87 -16.00 -65.72 8.49
CA ARG A 87 -15.71 -64.41 7.89
C ARG A 87 -14.48 -63.74 8.48
N VAL A 88 -14.31 -63.77 9.80
CA VAL A 88 -13.13 -63.19 10.46
C VAL A 88 -11.86 -63.94 10.06
N ILE A 89 -11.91 -65.27 9.96
CA ILE A 89 -10.79 -66.08 9.48
C ILE A 89 -10.46 -65.73 8.02
N GLU A 90 -11.48 -65.57 7.17
CA GLU A 90 -11.33 -65.16 5.77
C GLU A 90 -10.66 -63.78 5.67
N VAL A 91 -11.20 -62.77 6.36
CA VAL A 91 -10.62 -61.41 6.37
C VAL A 91 -9.19 -61.43 6.89
N LYS A 92 -8.91 -62.18 7.96
CA LYS A 92 -7.55 -62.31 8.50
C LYS A 92 -6.61 -62.92 7.46
N ARG A 93 -7.04 -63.96 6.75
CA ARG A 93 -6.24 -64.58 5.67
C ARG A 93 -6.01 -63.58 4.53
N GLU A 94 -7.04 -62.88 4.08
CA GLU A 94 -6.92 -61.89 3.01
C GLU A 94 -6.00 -60.72 3.42
N VAL A 95 -6.09 -60.25 4.67
CA VAL A 95 -5.20 -59.21 5.22
C VAL A 95 -3.76 -59.73 5.31
N ASP A 96 -3.54 -60.95 5.80
CA ASP A 96 -2.20 -61.54 5.88
C ASP A 96 -1.58 -61.81 4.50
N GLU A 97 -2.40 -62.15 3.50
CA GLU A 97 -1.95 -62.31 2.11
C GLU A 97 -1.59 -60.96 1.48
N ARG A 98 -2.40 -59.92 1.73
CA ARG A 98 -2.16 -58.57 1.19
C ARG A 98 -1.05 -57.81 1.91
N ALA A 99 -0.93 -58.04 3.20
CA ALA A 99 0.01 -57.36 4.07
C ALA A 99 0.56 -58.38 5.08
N PRO A 100 1.50 -59.26 4.65
CA PRO A 100 2.17 -60.17 5.56
C PRO A 100 2.67 -59.43 6.79
N ALA A 101 2.60 -60.03 7.99
CA ALA A 101 3.03 -59.34 9.21
C ALA A 101 4.50 -58.83 9.17
N ALA A 102 5.32 -59.39 8.28
CA ALA A 102 6.70 -58.99 8.05
C ALA A 102 6.90 -58.22 6.72
N HIS A 103 5.85 -57.71 6.09
CA HIS A 103 6.01 -56.90 4.89
C HIS A 103 6.84 -55.67 5.24
N ALA A 104 7.99 -55.54 4.58
CA ALA A 104 8.76 -54.32 4.61
C ALA A 104 8.22 -53.41 3.52
N HIS A 105 8.02 -52.14 3.83
CA HIS A 105 7.65 -51.17 2.83
C HIS A 105 8.90 -50.63 2.12
N ASP A 106 9.63 -51.53 1.44
CA ASP A 106 10.88 -51.21 0.74
C ASP A 106 10.68 -50.23 -0.44
N ASP A 107 9.43 -50.09 -0.92
CA ASP A 107 9.05 -49.16 -1.98
C ASP A 107 8.85 -47.71 -1.48
N TYR A 108 8.74 -47.49 -0.16
CA TYR A 108 8.74 -46.12 0.36
C TYR A 108 10.16 -45.57 0.33
N ALA A 109 10.26 -44.26 0.08
CA ALA A 109 11.52 -43.57 0.29
C ALA A 109 12.01 -43.88 1.72
N PRO A 110 13.29 -44.27 1.89
CA PRO A 110 13.86 -44.44 3.22
C PRO A 110 13.58 -43.20 4.06
N LEU A 111 13.30 -43.36 5.35
CA LEU A 111 13.00 -42.24 6.24
C LEU A 111 14.11 -41.19 6.21
N GLU A 112 15.36 -41.63 6.03
CA GLU A 112 16.53 -40.78 5.87
C GLU A 112 16.43 -39.86 4.65
N ARG A 113 15.78 -40.29 3.56
CA ARG A 113 15.54 -39.47 2.38
C ARG A 113 14.46 -38.41 2.65
N VAL A 114 13.41 -38.78 3.39
CA VAL A 114 12.35 -37.83 3.77
C VAL A 114 12.92 -36.76 4.69
N ASP A 115 13.73 -37.16 5.68
CA ASP A 115 14.43 -36.23 6.58
C ASP A 115 15.40 -35.33 5.81
N ALA A 116 16.15 -35.88 4.84
CA ALA A 116 17.03 -35.08 3.99
C ALA A 116 16.24 -34.02 3.19
N LEU A 117 15.11 -34.40 2.58
CA LEU A 117 14.25 -33.46 1.87
C LEU A 117 13.63 -32.41 2.81
N SER A 118 13.21 -32.80 4.00
CA SER A 118 12.69 -31.88 5.02
C SER A 118 13.73 -30.81 5.37
N ASN A 119 14.96 -31.22 5.64
CA ASN A 119 16.06 -30.29 5.92
C ASN A 119 16.40 -29.39 4.71
N GLU A 120 16.31 -29.91 3.49
CA GLU A 120 16.52 -29.12 2.28
C GLU A 120 15.42 -28.06 2.10
N ILE A 121 14.16 -28.41 2.37
CA ILE A 121 13.03 -27.49 2.37
C ILE A 121 13.23 -26.40 3.43
N ASP A 122 13.57 -26.77 4.67
CA ASP A 122 13.83 -25.80 5.75
C ASP A 122 14.97 -24.84 5.38
N SER A 123 16.04 -25.37 4.77
CA SER A 123 17.14 -24.54 4.29
C SER A 123 16.71 -23.62 3.15
N LEU A 124 15.87 -24.08 2.22
CA LEU A 124 15.37 -23.27 1.12
C LEU A 124 14.44 -22.18 1.62
N GLU A 125 13.56 -22.48 2.58
CA GLU A 125 12.70 -21.50 3.23
C GLU A 125 13.52 -20.40 3.90
N ALA A 126 14.54 -20.78 4.67
CA ALA A 126 15.46 -19.82 5.30
C ALA A 126 16.17 -18.94 4.25
N ASN A 127 16.61 -19.52 3.14
CA ASN A 127 17.24 -18.78 2.05
C ASN A 127 16.27 -17.80 1.36
N VAL A 128 15.02 -18.21 1.14
CA VAL A 128 13.98 -17.36 0.55
C VAL A 128 13.67 -16.20 1.48
N THR A 129 13.49 -16.44 2.78
CA THR A 129 13.29 -15.38 3.77
C THR A 129 14.47 -14.40 3.77
N ALA A 130 15.70 -14.89 3.79
CA ALA A 130 16.88 -14.04 3.74
C ALA A 130 16.96 -13.22 2.45
N LEU A 131 16.59 -13.80 1.30
CA LEU A 131 16.60 -13.11 0.02
C LEU A 131 15.53 -12.01 -0.04
N VAL A 132 14.34 -12.27 0.49
CA VAL A 132 13.27 -11.27 0.60
C VAL A 132 13.73 -10.10 1.49
N SER A 133 14.29 -10.37 2.66
CA SER A 133 14.83 -9.31 3.52
C SER A 133 15.94 -8.51 2.83
N ALA A 134 16.85 -9.18 2.11
CA ALA A 134 17.91 -8.49 1.36
C ALA A 134 17.36 -7.66 0.18
N HIS A 135 16.27 -8.11 -0.44
CA HIS A 135 15.57 -7.36 -1.48
C HIS A 135 14.92 -6.10 -0.91
N ASP A 136 14.23 -6.23 0.23
CA ASP A 136 13.58 -5.09 0.90
C ASP A 136 14.63 -4.05 1.33
N ASP A 137 15.72 -4.48 1.96
CA ASP A 137 16.86 -3.62 2.31
C ASP A 137 17.49 -2.91 1.09
N LEU A 138 17.49 -3.57 -0.08
CA LEU A 138 18.00 -2.99 -1.31
C LEU A 138 17.01 -1.98 -1.89
N SER A 139 15.71 -2.29 -1.86
CA SER A 139 14.65 -1.39 -2.30
C SER A 139 14.67 -0.10 -1.50
N ASP A 140 14.68 -0.21 -0.17
CA ASP A 140 14.72 0.95 0.73
C ASP A 140 15.97 1.81 0.46
N ARG A 141 17.14 1.19 0.29
CA ARG A 141 18.38 1.92 -0.03
C ARG A 141 18.34 2.62 -1.39
N VAL A 142 17.64 2.02 -2.35
CA VAL A 142 17.48 2.60 -3.69
C VAL A 142 16.54 3.79 -3.60
N ASP A 143 15.42 3.67 -2.91
CA ASP A 143 14.44 4.75 -2.71
C ASP A 143 15.09 5.93 -1.96
N ASP A 144 15.78 5.67 -0.84
CA ASP A 144 16.54 6.68 -0.10
C ASP A 144 17.54 7.45 -0.99
N ARG A 145 18.19 6.73 -1.91
CA ARG A 145 19.16 7.34 -2.84
C ARG A 145 18.46 8.19 -3.90
N TYR A 146 17.31 7.76 -4.40
CA TYR A 146 16.55 8.55 -5.36
C TYR A 146 16.06 9.84 -4.72
N GLU A 147 15.50 9.78 -3.52
CA GLU A 147 15.09 10.99 -2.77
C GLU A 147 16.28 11.93 -2.54
N ALA A 148 17.45 11.40 -2.15
CA ALA A 148 18.66 12.20 -1.98
C ALA A 148 19.11 12.85 -3.30
N HIS A 149 19.02 12.12 -4.43
CA HIS A 149 19.39 12.65 -5.73
C HIS A 149 18.42 13.72 -6.22
N GLU A 150 17.11 13.52 -6.03
CA GLU A 150 16.10 14.53 -6.33
C GLU A 150 16.33 15.81 -5.54
N SER A 151 16.68 15.71 -4.26
CA SER A 151 17.06 16.87 -3.45
C SER A 151 18.28 17.59 -4.03
N ILE A 152 19.33 16.85 -4.42
CA ILE A 152 20.53 17.45 -5.01
C ILE A 152 20.21 18.15 -6.33
N LEU A 153 19.40 17.53 -7.20
CA LEU A 153 19.00 18.12 -8.47
C LEU A 153 18.17 19.39 -8.26
N ALA A 154 17.25 19.38 -7.30
CA ALA A 154 16.45 20.55 -6.95
C ALA A 154 17.35 21.71 -6.47
N ASP A 155 18.34 21.41 -5.63
CA ASP A 155 19.30 22.41 -5.15
C ASP A 155 20.15 22.98 -6.29
N VAL A 156 20.71 22.12 -7.15
CA VAL A 156 21.52 22.54 -8.30
C VAL A 156 20.72 23.36 -9.28
N SER A 157 19.49 22.95 -9.60
CA SER A 157 18.60 23.72 -10.48
C SER A 157 18.32 25.10 -9.87
N GLY A 158 17.99 25.15 -8.58
CA GLY A 158 17.75 26.42 -7.89
C GLY A 158 18.99 27.33 -7.86
N ASP A 159 20.20 26.77 -7.79
CA ASP A 159 21.44 27.54 -7.90
C ASP A 159 21.70 28.07 -9.32
N VAL A 160 21.39 27.28 -10.35
CA VAL A 160 21.47 27.72 -11.75
C VAL A 160 20.52 28.89 -12.00
N ASP A 161 19.28 28.80 -11.56
CA ASP A 161 18.29 29.87 -11.70
C ASP A 161 18.78 31.17 -11.04
N ARG A 162 19.26 31.07 -9.79
CA ARG A 162 19.83 32.21 -9.05
C ARG A 162 21.04 32.82 -9.76
N LEU A 163 21.89 31.99 -10.38
CA LEU A 163 23.05 32.48 -11.13
C LEU A 163 22.63 33.16 -12.42
N SER A 164 21.64 32.62 -13.12
CA SER A 164 21.07 33.25 -14.33
C SER A 164 20.46 34.61 -14.01
N ASP A 165 19.65 34.70 -12.95
CA ASP A 165 19.09 35.97 -12.47
C ASP A 165 20.17 37.02 -12.19
N ARG A 166 21.23 36.63 -11.46
CA ARG A 166 22.35 37.52 -11.16
C ARG A 166 23.11 37.93 -12.42
N SER A 167 23.29 37.02 -13.37
CA SER A 167 23.94 37.30 -14.65
C SER A 167 23.17 38.36 -15.43
N THR A 168 21.84 38.22 -15.50
CA THR A 168 20.94 39.19 -16.15
C THR A 168 21.04 40.56 -15.49
N VAL A 169 21.05 40.62 -14.15
CA VAL A 169 21.23 41.88 -13.41
C VAL A 169 22.59 42.51 -13.70
N LEU A 170 23.67 41.72 -13.72
CA LEU A 170 25.01 42.23 -14.04
C LEU A 170 25.11 42.71 -15.49
N ALA A 171 24.52 42.00 -16.44
CA ALA A 171 24.45 42.40 -17.83
C ALA A 171 23.73 43.74 -17.98
N GLY A 172 22.58 43.92 -17.31
CA GLY A 172 21.85 45.18 -17.27
C GLY A 172 22.70 46.33 -16.71
N ALA A 173 23.38 46.11 -15.58
CA ALA A 173 24.26 47.10 -14.97
C ALA A 173 25.46 47.48 -15.86
N VAL A 174 26.02 46.53 -16.60
CA VAL A 174 27.12 46.78 -17.55
C VAL A 174 26.63 47.59 -18.75
N LEU A 175 25.42 47.29 -19.26
CA LEU A 175 24.81 48.07 -20.34
C LEU A 175 24.50 49.50 -19.90
N GLU A 176 23.93 49.68 -18.71
CA GLU A 176 23.67 51.00 -18.14
C GLU A 176 24.97 51.82 -17.99
N LEU A 177 26.05 51.20 -17.48
CA LEU A 177 27.35 51.84 -17.40
C LEU A 177 27.93 52.23 -18.77
N ARG A 178 27.69 51.41 -19.80
CA ARG A 178 28.10 51.71 -21.18
C ARG A 178 27.35 52.91 -21.73
N ASP A 179 26.03 52.96 -21.55
CA ASP A 179 25.17 54.05 -22.03
C ASP A 179 25.50 55.38 -21.32
N ASP A 180 25.74 55.33 -20.01
CA ASP A 180 26.20 56.47 -19.22
C ASP A 180 27.55 56.99 -19.72
N ARG A 181 28.50 56.08 -20.00
CA ARG A 181 29.80 56.43 -20.56
C ARG A 181 29.66 57.08 -21.93
N GLU A 182 28.83 56.54 -22.81
CA GLU A 182 28.60 57.10 -24.14
C GLU A 182 28.04 58.52 -24.06
N THR A 183 27.02 58.71 -23.21
CA THR A 183 26.42 60.02 -22.93
C THR A 183 27.46 61.02 -22.40
N LEU A 184 28.36 60.61 -21.51
CA LEU A 184 29.44 61.46 -21.02
C LEU A 184 30.42 61.83 -22.14
N LEU A 185 30.83 60.85 -22.95
CA LEU A 185 31.75 61.07 -24.06
C LEU A 185 31.13 61.98 -25.15
N GLU A 186 29.83 61.86 -25.42
CA GLU A 186 29.12 62.78 -26.32
C GLU A 186 29.14 64.21 -25.80
N ARG A 187 28.83 64.42 -24.50
CA ARG A 187 28.91 65.74 -23.87
C ARG A 187 30.32 66.33 -23.95
N GLU A 188 31.36 65.50 -23.81
CA GLU A 188 32.75 65.93 -23.98
C GLU A 188 33.06 66.33 -25.42
N ARG A 189 32.64 65.53 -26.41
CA ARG A 189 32.81 65.86 -27.83
C ARG A 189 32.08 67.15 -28.21
N ASP A 190 30.85 67.34 -27.75
CA ASP A 190 30.06 68.55 -27.99
C ASP A 190 30.77 69.79 -27.44
N ARG A 191 31.29 69.71 -26.21
CA ARG A 191 32.07 70.81 -25.61
C ARG A 191 33.34 71.09 -26.41
N ALA A 192 34.10 70.06 -26.78
CA ALA A 192 35.32 70.21 -27.56
C ALA A 192 35.05 70.87 -28.92
N ALA A 193 34.00 70.45 -29.62
CA ALA A 193 33.60 71.05 -30.90
C ALA A 193 33.18 72.51 -30.74
N VAL A 194 32.41 72.86 -29.70
CA VAL A 194 32.05 74.25 -29.41
C VAL A 194 33.29 75.09 -29.09
N ASP A 195 34.23 74.56 -28.32
CA ASP A 195 35.46 75.26 -27.97
C ASP A 195 36.36 75.46 -29.20
N GLU A 196 36.39 74.50 -30.13
CA GLU A 196 37.08 74.62 -31.41
C GLU A 196 36.45 75.69 -32.31
N LEU A 197 35.11 75.68 -32.47
CA LEU A 197 34.37 76.70 -33.22
C LEU A 197 34.63 78.10 -32.65
N ARG A 198 34.60 78.25 -31.32
CA ARG A 198 34.93 79.51 -30.63
C ARG A 198 36.38 79.93 -30.84
N ALA A 199 37.31 78.98 -30.82
CA ALA A 199 38.72 79.26 -31.07
C ALA A 199 38.98 79.70 -32.53
N THR A 200 38.34 79.06 -33.51
CA THR A 200 38.40 79.48 -34.92
C THR A 200 37.76 80.85 -35.11
N ALA A 201 36.56 81.07 -34.56
CA ALA A 201 35.89 82.37 -34.57
C ALA A 201 36.78 83.48 -33.99
N ASN A 202 37.43 83.22 -32.86
CA ASN A 202 38.35 84.18 -32.24
C ASN A 202 39.60 84.46 -33.11
N ARG A 203 40.13 83.45 -33.82
CA ARG A 203 41.24 83.64 -34.79
C ARG A 203 40.83 84.48 -36.00
N LEU A 204 39.57 84.39 -36.41
CA LEU A 204 39.00 85.13 -37.54
C LEU A 204 38.34 86.47 -37.14
N ASP A 205 38.34 86.82 -35.85
CA ASP A 205 37.65 87.99 -35.27
C ASP A 205 36.12 88.02 -35.53
N VAL A 206 35.50 86.84 -35.63
CA VAL A 206 34.06 86.66 -35.88
C VAL A 206 33.31 86.53 -34.57
N ARG A 207 32.33 87.41 -34.32
CA ARG A 207 31.41 87.31 -33.16
C ARG A 207 30.06 86.68 -33.49
N ARG A 208 29.52 87.02 -34.65
CA ARG A 208 28.23 86.52 -35.15
C ARG A 208 28.40 86.05 -36.57
N ALA A 209 27.87 84.88 -36.88
CA ALA A 209 27.90 84.28 -38.21
C ALA A 209 26.52 83.72 -38.57
N ALA A 210 26.20 83.71 -39.86
CA ALA A 210 24.95 83.15 -40.37
C ALA A 210 25.11 81.63 -40.54
N CYS A 211 24.12 80.85 -40.07
CA CYS A 211 24.05 79.42 -40.38
C CYS A 211 23.96 79.22 -41.90
N ASP A 212 24.80 78.37 -42.48
CA ASP A 212 24.80 78.09 -43.92
C ASP A 212 23.46 77.50 -44.41
N GLU A 213 22.84 76.63 -43.59
CA GLU A 213 21.59 75.96 -43.95
C GLU A 213 20.35 76.88 -43.92
N CYS A 214 20.21 77.71 -42.86
CA CYS A 214 18.98 78.47 -42.62
C CYS A 214 19.15 79.99 -42.62
N GLY A 215 20.38 80.49 -42.80
CA GLY A 215 20.73 81.91 -42.84
C GLY A 215 20.56 82.68 -41.52
N SER A 216 20.15 82.02 -40.42
CA SER A 216 19.93 82.68 -39.13
C SER A 216 21.24 83.08 -38.48
N SER A 217 21.33 84.31 -37.98
CA SER A 217 22.52 84.82 -37.27
C SER A 217 22.64 84.18 -35.88
N VAL A 218 23.78 83.57 -35.59
CA VAL A 218 24.09 82.93 -34.30
C VAL A 218 25.27 83.65 -33.64
N ASP A 219 25.18 83.88 -32.32
CA ASP A 219 26.29 84.40 -31.51
C ASP A 219 27.17 83.25 -31.03
N LEU A 220 28.43 83.25 -31.46
CA LEU A 220 29.41 82.19 -31.19
C LEU A 220 29.80 82.09 -29.71
N ALA A 221 29.71 83.19 -28.96
CA ALA A 221 30.00 83.17 -27.52
C ALA A 221 28.91 82.44 -26.73
N LEU A 222 27.66 82.48 -27.18
CA LEU A 222 26.51 81.89 -26.50
C LEU A 222 26.21 80.43 -26.88
N LEU A 223 26.97 79.86 -27.82
CA LEU A 223 26.81 78.49 -28.28
C LEU A 223 27.07 77.47 -27.15
N ALA A 224 26.08 76.66 -26.81
CA ALA A 224 26.20 75.62 -25.78
C ALA A 224 26.37 74.19 -26.35
N ARG A 225 26.03 74.00 -27.62
CA ARG A 225 26.15 72.74 -28.39
C ARG A 225 26.60 73.08 -29.80
N PRO A 226 27.30 72.18 -30.52
CA PRO A 226 27.81 72.44 -31.87
C PRO A 226 26.70 72.34 -32.94
N ARG A 227 25.54 72.95 -32.68
CA ARG A 227 24.35 72.90 -33.55
C ARG A 227 23.66 74.25 -33.57
N CYS A 228 23.00 74.55 -34.69
CA CYS A 228 22.21 75.76 -34.85
C CYS A 228 21.01 75.74 -33.89
N PRO A 229 20.80 76.79 -33.06
CA PRO A 229 19.66 76.86 -32.16
C PRO A 229 18.31 77.07 -32.87
N HIS A 230 18.33 77.40 -34.17
CA HIS A 230 17.12 77.67 -34.96
C HIS A 230 16.66 76.47 -35.79
N CYS A 231 17.58 75.77 -36.47
CA CYS A 231 17.24 74.64 -37.34
C CYS A 231 17.82 73.29 -36.89
N GLY A 232 18.72 73.28 -35.89
CA GLY A 232 19.32 72.04 -35.36
C GLY A 232 20.48 71.47 -36.19
N ALA A 233 20.85 72.07 -37.33
CA ALA A 233 21.97 71.64 -38.15
C ALA A 233 23.30 71.68 -37.37
N SER A 234 24.14 70.65 -37.50
CA SER A 234 25.47 70.61 -36.88
C SER A 234 26.45 71.55 -37.58
N PHE A 235 27.37 72.13 -36.80
CA PHE A 235 28.41 73.00 -37.32
C PHE A 235 29.74 72.25 -37.45
N ALA A 236 30.36 72.35 -38.62
CA ALA A 236 31.67 71.78 -38.90
C ALA A 236 32.80 72.79 -38.73
N ASP A 237 32.60 74.04 -39.16
CA ASP A 237 33.62 75.10 -39.06
C ASP A 237 33.03 76.52 -39.14
N VAL A 238 33.88 77.53 -38.95
CA VAL A 238 33.57 78.96 -39.11
C VAL A 238 34.40 79.53 -40.26
N GLU A 239 33.74 80.10 -41.27
CA GLU A 239 34.39 80.78 -42.38
C GLU A 239 34.20 82.30 -42.29
N GLY A 240 35.32 83.02 -42.37
CA GLY A 240 35.34 84.48 -42.43
C GLY A 240 35.04 84.97 -43.85
N SER A 241 34.31 86.08 -43.96
CA SER A 241 34.02 86.71 -45.25
C SER A 241 35.30 87.25 -45.92
N SER A 242 35.62 86.75 -47.11
CA SER A 242 36.82 87.18 -47.87
C SER A 242 36.62 88.47 -48.69
N SER A 243 35.50 89.19 -48.51
CA SER A 243 35.06 90.30 -49.36
C SER A 243 34.40 91.42 -48.55
N PHE A 244 34.56 92.69 -48.98
CA PHE A 244 34.13 93.93 -48.29
C PHE A 244 32.61 94.04 -48.00
N PHE A 245 31.78 93.10 -48.46
CA PHE A 245 30.33 93.04 -48.21
C PHE A 245 29.82 91.65 -47.77
N GLY A 246 30.69 90.68 -47.51
CA GLY A 246 30.27 89.33 -47.12
C GLY A 246 29.88 89.24 -45.64
N SER A 247 28.95 88.34 -45.30
CA SER A 247 28.68 87.94 -43.93
C SER A 247 29.49 86.68 -43.59
N ASP A 248 30.02 86.61 -42.38
CA ASP A 248 30.68 85.39 -41.88
C ASP A 248 29.66 84.25 -41.77
N THR A 249 30.10 83.02 -42.07
CA THR A 249 29.21 81.86 -42.21
C THR A 249 29.65 80.72 -41.29
N LEU A 250 28.66 80.07 -40.66
CA LEU A 250 28.83 78.80 -39.94
C LEU A 250 28.56 77.66 -40.92
N VAL A 251 29.62 76.96 -41.30
CA VAL A 251 29.56 75.83 -42.22
C VAL A 251 28.84 74.68 -41.52
N THR A 252 27.73 74.24 -42.09
CA THR A 252 26.98 73.09 -41.57
C THR A 252 27.54 71.79 -42.12
N GLY A 253 27.61 70.77 -41.27
CA GLY A 253 28.17 69.46 -41.61
C GLY A 253 28.52 68.65 -40.38
N ASP A 254 28.87 67.39 -40.58
CA ASP A 254 29.45 66.59 -39.52
C ASP A 254 30.91 67.02 -39.30
N PRO A 255 31.32 67.31 -38.06
CA PRO A 255 32.72 67.59 -37.77
C PRO A 255 33.58 66.39 -38.23
N PRO A 256 34.78 66.64 -38.81
CA PRO A 256 35.60 65.56 -39.34
C PRO A 256 35.85 64.49 -38.27
N PRO A 257 35.79 63.19 -38.61
CA PRO A 257 35.95 62.13 -37.62
C PRO A 257 37.32 62.28 -36.96
N LEU A 258 37.34 62.31 -35.62
CA LEU A 258 38.57 62.30 -34.84
C LEU A 258 39.41 61.07 -35.24
N PRO A 259 40.69 61.24 -35.62
CA PRO A 259 41.53 60.11 -36.00
C PRO A 259 41.73 59.18 -34.80
N GLY A 260 41.30 57.92 -34.92
CA GLY A 260 41.69 56.85 -33.98
C GLY A 260 40.62 55.87 -33.50
N ARG A 261 39.40 55.85 -34.05
CA ARG A 261 38.39 54.84 -33.66
C ARG A 261 38.17 53.80 -34.75
N THR A 262 39.02 52.76 -34.76
CA THR A 262 38.68 51.49 -35.42
C THR A 262 37.78 50.71 -34.48
N GLY A 263 36.52 50.51 -34.89
CA GLY A 263 35.47 49.89 -34.10
C GLY A 263 35.84 48.49 -33.62
N THR A 264 35.71 48.27 -32.33
CA THR A 264 35.26 46.98 -31.82
C THR A 264 33.78 47.18 -31.51
N ASP A 265 32.93 46.90 -32.48
CA ASP A 265 31.50 46.74 -32.24
C ASP A 265 31.36 45.53 -31.32
N GLY A 266 31.32 45.81 -30.02
CA GLY A 266 30.83 44.84 -29.05
C GLY A 266 29.37 44.54 -29.36
N PRO A 267 28.87 43.38 -28.92
CA PRO A 267 27.53 42.92 -29.27
C PRO A 267 26.50 44.03 -29.06
N ASP A 268 25.65 44.21 -30.07
CA ASP A 268 24.58 45.19 -30.04
C ASP A 268 23.63 44.88 -28.89
N ARG A 269 23.05 45.94 -28.30
CA ARG A 269 22.08 45.85 -27.19
C ARG A 269 20.96 44.87 -27.53
N GLU A 270 20.49 44.90 -28.77
CA GLU A 270 19.48 44.00 -29.33
C GLU A 270 19.90 42.52 -29.29
N GLN A 271 21.18 42.20 -29.50
CA GLN A 271 21.69 40.83 -29.45
C GLN A 271 21.79 40.30 -28.02
N LEU A 272 22.15 41.16 -27.07
CA LEU A 272 22.19 40.81 -25.64
C LEU A 272 20.79 40.68 -25.05
N GLU A 273 19.86 41.55 -25.45
CA GLU A 273 18.45 41.45 -25.07
C GLU A 273 17.79 40.20 -25.68
N ALA A 274 18.12 39.82 -26.92
CA ALA A 274 17.65 38.58 -27.52
C ALA A 274 18.15 37.35 -26.75
N ALA A 275 19.43 37.30 -26.39
CA ALA A 275 20.01 36.19 -25.62
C ALA A 275 19.38 36.05 -24.21
N ALA A 276 19.07 37.17 -23.54
CA ALA A 276 18.38 37.15 -22.25
C ALA A 276 16.92 36.66 -22.35
N ASN A 277 16.26 36.89 -23.49
CA ASN A 277 14.89 36.44 -23.72
C ASN A 277 14.79 34.97 -24.17
N ASP A 278 15.83 34.41 -24.79
CA ASP A 278 15.86 33.02 -25.26
C ASP A 278 15.96 32.02 -24.08
N ASP A 279 16.64 32.41 -22.99
CA ASP A 279 16.75 31.60 -21.76
C ASP A 279 15.40 31.42 -21.05
N SER A 280 14.43 32.30 -21.28
CA SER A 280 13.06 32.17 -20.75
C SER A 280 12.24 31.07 -21.44
N ALA A 281 12.71 30.52 -22.57
CA ALA A 281 12.01 29.48 -23.33
C ALA A 281 12.40 28.04 -22.94
N ILE A 282 13.49 27.84 -22.19
CA ILE A 282 14.01 26.50 -21.88
C ILE A 282 13.49 25.96 -20.52
N GLY A 283 12.95 26.80 -19.64
CA GLY A 283 12.46 26.40 -18.30
C GLY A 283 11.01 25.89 -18.24
N GLY A 284 10.40 25.53 -19.38
CA GLY A 284 8.94 25.36 -19.48
C GLY A 284 8.48 24.03 -20.08
N ASP A 285 9.07 22.90 -19.73
CA ASP A 285 8.41 21.60 -19.94
C ASP A 285 8.96 20.57 -18.95
N ASP A 286 8.21 20.30 -17.88
CA ASP A 286 8.22 18.98 -17.25
C ASP A 286 6.83 18.68 -16.68
N ARG A 287 6.27 17.57 -17.19
CA ARG A 287 4.99 16.94 -16.89
C ARG A 287 5.24 15.64 -16.14
#